data_AF-A0A960DPJ9-F1
#
_entry.id   AF-A0A960DPJ9-F1
#
_cell.length_a   1.000
_cell.length_b   1.000
_cell.length_c   1.000
_cell.angle_alpha   90.00
_cell.angle_beta   90.00
_cell.angle_gamma   90.00
#
_symmetry.space_group_name_H-M   'P 1'
#
loop_
_entity.id
_entity.type
_entity.pdbx_description
1 polymer ?
#
loop_
_entity_poly.entity_id
_entity_poly.type
_entity_poly.pdbx_seq_one_letter_code
_entity_poly.pdbx_strand_id
1 'polypeptide(L)'
;HGGRRFLHRADTTEQVSPCPVYPVPGNPVTPFWHHAAMSTNQTALEFAHAARLLGREARRRGLVAPSYRCPPRLVGVQRSLRRYPSGAVVAVQLKGRPWVAVLGDMIEGVVVVNRLAPPHADRLRTELWSALGVDVQGEVAKVA
;
A
#
# COMPACT_ATOMS: atom_id res chain seq x y z
N HIS A 1 -67.30 -12.10 -30.00
CA HIS A 1 -67.78 -10.73 -29.72
C HIS A 1 -66.76 -10.06 -28.80
N GLY A 2 -66.07 -9.02 -29.27
CA GLY A 2 -66.18 -7.65 -28.71
C GLY A 2 -65.39 -7.51 -27.40
N GLY A 3 -64.45 -6.59 -27.17
CA GLY A 3 -64.07 -5.35 -27.80
C GLY A 3 -63.12 -4.64 -26.83
N ARG A 4 -62.16 -3.91 -27.39
CA ARG A 4 -61.09 -3.12 -26.76
C ARG A 4 -61.52 -2.27 -25.55
N ARG A 5 -60.63 -2.10 -24.55
CA ARG A 5 -60.09 -0.77 -24.17
C ARG A 5 -58.90 -0.84 -23.22
N PHE A 6 -57.91 -0.03 -23.58
CA PHE A 6 -56.70 0.34 -22.85
C PHE A 6 -57.03 1.09 -21.55
N LEU A 7 -56.30 0.78 -20.48
CA LEU A 7 -55.90 1.75 -19.46
C LEU A 7 -54.45 1.48 -19.04
N HIS A 8 -53.58 2.35 -19.56
CA HIS A 8 -52.40 2.97 -18.96
C HIS A 8 -51.85 2.46 -17.60
N ARG A 9 -50.51 2.30 -17.60
CA ARG A 9 -49.55 2.86 -16.61
C ARG A 9 -49.46 2.06 -15.28
N ALA A 10 -48.30 1.75 -14.70
CA ALA A 10 -46.92 2.17 -14.90
C ALA A 10 -45.97 1.01 -14.59
N ASP A 11 -44.95 0.93 -15.43
CA ASP A 11 -43.65 0.30 -15.20
C ASP A 11 -43.03 0.90 -13.93
N THR A 12 -42.84 0.09 -12.87
CA THR A 12 -42.06 0.50 -11.69
C THR A 12 -40.62 0.11 -11.97
N THR A 13 -39.95 0.89 -12.81
CA THR A 13 -38.49 0.88 -12.90
C THR A 13 -37.96 1.75 -11.78
N GLU A 14 -37.31 1.09 -10.84
CA GLU A 14 -36.57 1.66 -9.71
C GLU A 14 -35.45 2.55 -10.24
N GLN A 15 -35.77 3.83 -10.43
CA GLN A 15 -34.83 4.89 -10.81
C GLN A 15 -34.03 5.31 -9.58
N VAL A 16 -32.93 4.60 -9.31
CA VAL A 16 -31.93 5.04 -8.33
C VAL A 16 -31.24 6.29 -8.88
N SER A 17 -31.61 7.44 -8.30
CA SER A 17 -31.06 8.74 -8.63
C SER A 17 -29.58 8.83 -8.17
N PRO A 18 -28.64 9.29 -9.01
CA PRO A 18 -27.29 9.59 -8.56
C PRO A 18 -27.28 10.90 -7.76
N CYS A 19 -26.61 10.89 -6.60
CA CYS A 19 -26.42 12.06 -5.75
C CYS A 19 -25.77 13.22 -6.54
N PRO A 20 -26.21 14.48 -6.38
CA PRO A 20 -25.57 15.61 -7.03
C PRO A 20 -24.20 15.91 -6.39
N VAL A 21 -23.14 15.85 -7.20
CA VAL A 21 -21.82 16.36 -6.83
C VAL A 21 -21.80 17.85 -7.12
N TYR A 22 -21.76 18.69 -6.09
CA TYR A 22 -21.54 20.13 -6.26
C TYR A 22 -20.03 20.41 -6.37
N PRO A 23 -19.58 21.21 -7.36
CA PRO A 23 -18.22 21.73 -7.38
C PRO A 23 -18.10 22.88 -6.36
N VAL A 24 -17.15 22.78 -5.43
CA VAL A 24 -16.72 23.91 -4.59
C VAL A 24 -15.55 24.63 -5.27
N PRO A 25 -15.70 25.90 -5.68
CA PRO A 25 -14.59 26.71 -6.16
C PRO A 25 -13.93 27.45 -4.99
N GLY A 26 -12.60 27.40 -4.93
CA GLY A 26 -11.79 28.43 -4.25
C GLY A 26 -11.41 28.14 -2.79
N ASN A 27 -10.35 27.35 -2.60
CA ASN A 27 -9.31 27.68 -1.63
C ASN A 27 -7.99 26.97 -2.03
N PRO A 28 -6.95 27.67 -2.51
CA PRO A 28 -5.68 27.04 -2.80
C PRO A 28 -4.87 26.94 -1.51
N VAL A 29 -5.25 26.00 -0.63
CA VAL A 29 -4.27 25.43 0.30
C VAL A 29 -3.59 24.32 -0.48
N THR A 30 -2.55 24.65 -1.24
CA THR A 30 -1.62 23.63 -1.75
C THR A 30 -1.00 22.98 -0.52
N PRO A 31 -1.35 21.73 -0.15
CA PRO A 31 -0.54 21.03 0.82
C PRO A 31 0.71 20.55 0.08
N PHE A 32 1.82 20.45 0.80
CA PHE A 32 3.15 20.14 0.28
C PHE A 32 3.20 18.67 -0.22
N TRP A 33 2.59 18.39 -1.37
CA TRP A 33 2.49 17.05 -1.97
C TRP A 33 2.73 17.10 -3.47
N HIS A 34 3.94 17.48 -3.90
CA HIS A 34 4.38 17.24 -5.28
C HIS A 34 4.86 15.80 -5.52
N HIS A 35 4.28 14.78 -4.87
CA HIS A 35 4.55 13.36 -5.15
C HIS A 35 3.31 12.53 -5.50
N ALA A 36 2.10 13.08 -5.41
CA ALA A 36 0.86 12.30 -5.52
C ALA A 36 0.47 11.88 -6.96
N ALA A 37 1.29 12.18 -7.96
CA ALA A 37 1.12 11.70 -9.33
C ALA A 37 2.44 11.21 -9.95
N MET A 38 3.28 10.49 -9.19
CA MET A 38 4.30 9.66 -9.83
C MET A 38 3.60 8.59 -10.67
N SER A 39 4.05 8.40 -11.92
CA SER A 39 3.41 7.45 -12.83
C SER A 39 3.39 6.06 -12.20
N THR A 40 2.31 5.31 -12.38
CA THR A 40 2.17 3.95 -11.82
C THR A 40 3.34 3.02 -12.19
N ASN A 41 4.01 3.29 -13.32
CA ASN A 41 5.19 2.57 -13.75
C ASN A 41 6.43 2.91 -12.91
N GLN A 42 6.60 4.16 -12.46
CA GLN A 42 7.70 4.56 -11.56
C GLN A 42 7.57 3.85 -10.20
N THR A 43 6.38 3.84 -9.60
CA THR A 43 6.15 3.19 -8.30
C THR A 43 6.38 1.67 -8.35
N ALA A 44 6.04 1.01 -9.48
CA ALA A 44 6.29 -0.43 -9.64
C ALA A 44 7.80 -0.75 -9.74
N LEU A 45 8.58 0.09 -10.42
CA LEU A 45 10.03 -0.07 -10.51
C LEU A 45 10.72 0.18 -9.16
N GLU A 46 10.31 1.21 -8.43
CA GLU A 46 10.79 1.50 -7.07
C GLU A 46 10.47 0.36 -6.11
N PHE A 47 9.24 -0.17 -6.16
CA PHE A 47 8.84 -1.36 -5.41
C PHE A 47 9.70 -2.58 -5.73
N ALA A 48 9.90 -2.87 -7.02
CA ALA A 48 10.74 -3.99 -7.43
C ALA A 48 12.21 -3.79 -7.01
N HIS A 49 12.71 -2.55 -7.05
CA HIS A 49 14.06 -2.22 -6.61
C HIS A 49 14.22 -2.45 -5.10
N ALA A 50 13.34 -1.87 -4.28
CA ALA A 50 13.34 -2.05 -2.83
C ALA A 50 13.20 -3.53 -2.44
N ALA A 51 12.30 -4.27 -3.10
CA ALA A 51 12.10 -5.70 -2.87
C ALA A 51 13.37 -6.52 -3.14
N ARG A 52 14.07 -6.24 -4.25
CA ARG A 52 15.33 -6.91 -4.60
C ARG A 52 16.44 -6.58 -3.60
N LEU A 53 16.55 -5.30 -3.21
CA LEU A 53 17.56 -4.86 -2.26
C LEU A 53 17.34 -5.50 -0.89
N LEU A 54 16.15 -5.40 -0.32
CA LEU A 54 15.82 -6.06 0.96
C LEU A 54 16.01 -7.58 0.91
N GLY A 55 15.63 -8.21 -0.21
CA GLY A 55 15.86 -9.65 -0.40
C GLY A 55 17.36 -10.00 -0.47
N ARG A 56 18.20 -9.12 -1.02
CA ARG A 56 19.66 -9.30 -1.01
C ARG A 56 20.22 -9.13 0.39
N GLU A 57 19.81 -8.07 1.09
CA GLU A 57 20.23 -7.79 2.46
C GLU A 57 19.90 -8.92 3.44
N ALA A 58 18.69 -9.46 3.36
CA ALA A 58 18.27 -10.60 4.17
C ALA A 58 19.15 -11.84 3.90
N ARG A 59 19.34 -12.20 2.62
CA ARG A 59 20.18 -13.37 2.25
C ARG A 59 21.62 -13.21 2.68
N ARG A 60 22.22 -12.01 2.54
CA ARG A 60 23.60 -11.73 2.98
C ARG A 60 23.80 -11.95 4.47
N ARG A 61 22.73 -11.88 5.27
CA ARG A 61 22.72 -12.09 6.72
C ARG A 61 22.27 -13.49 7.13
N GLY A 62 22.07 -14.41 6.18
CA GLY A 62 21.55 -15.76 6.46
C GLY A 62 20.07 -15.80 6.86
N LEU A 63 19.32 -14.70 6.62
CA LEU A 63 17.89 -14.62 6.92
C LEU A 63 17.05 -15.14 5.75
N VAL A 64 15.84 -15.60 6.06
CA VAL A 64 14.82 -15.90 5.06
C VAL A 64 14.39 -14.59 4.39
N ALA A 65 14.65 -14.49 3.09
CA ALA A 65 14.21 -13.36 2.27
C ALA A 65 12.74 -13.56 1.82
N PRO A 66 11.81 -12.68 2.22
CA PRO A 66 10.45 -12.75 1.72
C PRO A 66 10.37 -12.41 0.23
N SER A 67 9.44 -13.06 -0.46
CA SER A 67 8.97 -12.60 -1.77
C SER A 67 7.91 -11.51 -1.58
N TYR A 68 8.08 -10.37 -2.24
CA TYR A 68 7.13 -9.26 -2.15
C TYR A 68 6.07 -9.30 -3.25
N ARG A 69 4.84 -8.88 -2.91
CA ARG A 69 3.69 -8.75 -3.83
C ARG A 69 2.89 -7.48 -3.50
N CYS A 70 2.07 -7.02 -4.44
CA CYS A 70 1.13 -5.92 -4.25
C CYS A 70 -0.04 -6.03 -5.25
N PRO A 71 -1.29 -5.69 -4.88
CA PRO A 71 -1.76 -5.39 -3.52
C PRO A 71 -1.96 -6.67 -2.68
N PRO A 72 -2.21 -6.55 -1.37
CA PRO A 72 -2.65 -7.67 -0.54
C PRO A 72 -3.99 -8.22 -1.04
N ARG A 73 -4.19 -9.54 -0.91
CA ARG A 73 -5.48 -10.18 -1.27
C ARG A 73 -6.56 -9.97 -0.21
N LEU A 74 -6.17 -9.54 0.99
CA LEU A 74 -7.07 -9.27 2.10
C LEU A 74 -7.51 -7.80 2.06
N VAL A 75 -8.82 -7.59 1.96
CA VAL A 75 -9.43 -6.25 1.90
C VAL A 75 -9.20 -5.50 3.21
N GLY A 76 -8.89 -4.20 3.11
CA GLY A 76 -8.72 -3.31 4.26
C GLY A 76 -7.38 -3.45 4.99
N VAL A 77 -6.48 -4.31 4.52
CA VAL A 77 -5.19 -4.56 5.17
C VAL A 77 -4.04 -3.94 4.38
N GLN A 78 -3.15 -3.23 5.09
CA GLN A 78 -1.99 -2.56 4.51
C GLN A 78 -0.82 -3.53 4.20
N ARG A 79 -0.71 -4.61 4.99
CA ARG A 79 0.36 -5.61 4.95
C ARG A 79 -0.17 -6.98 5.32
N SER A 80 0.08 -7.99 4.49
CA SER A 80 -0.25 -9.39 4.79
C SER A 80 0.97 -10.29 4.63
N LEU A 81 1.00 -11.38 5.39
CA LEU A 81 2.09 -12.35 5.38
C LEU A 81 1.54 -13.75 5.22
N ARG A 82 2.13 -14.53 4.31
CA ARG A 82 1.85 -15.96 4.14
C ARG A 82 3.14 -16.76 4.23
N ARG A 83 3.15 -17.77 5.11
CA ARG A 83 4.28 -18.68 5.29
C ARG A 83 4.10 -19.94 4.45
N TYR A 84 5.22 -20.48 4.00
CA TYR A 84 5.35 -21.73 3.28
C TYR A 84 6.53 -22.51 3.89
N PRO A 85 6.60 -23.84 3.69
CA PRO A 85 7.76 -24.63 4.12
C PRO A 85 9.09 -24.09 3.58
N SER A 86 9.09 -23.54 2.35
CA SER A 86 10.29 -23.05 1.66
C SER A 86 10.49 -21.53 1.71
N GLY A 87 9.66 -20.78 2.43
CA GLY A 87 9.82 -19.33 2.53
C GLY A 87 8.56 -18.58 2.93
N ALA A 88 8.51 -17.28 2.62
CA ALA A 88 7.38 -16.43 2.95
C ALA A 88 7.07 -15.44 1.84
N VAL A 89 5.80 -15.08 1.71
CA VAL A 89 5.32 -14.00 0.85
C VAL A 89 4.79 -12.88 1.74
N VAL A 90 5.24 -11.66 1.49
CA VAL A 90 4.73 -10.44 2.10
C VAL A 90 4.04 -9.65 0.99
N ALA A 91 2.76 -9.32 1.17
CA ALA A 91 2.06 -8.44 0.27
C ALA A 91 1.79 -7.10 0.94
N VAL A 92 2.06 -5.99 0.25
CA VAL A 92 1.91 -4.63 0.77
C VAL A 92 1.00 -3.79 -0.13
N GLN A 93 0.23 -2.90 0.50
CA GLN A 93 -0.60 -1.92 -0.17
C GLN A 93 0.28 -0.75 -0.64
N LEU A 94 0.17 -0.38 -1.92
CA LEU A 94 0.91 0.75 -2.51
C LEU A 94 0.03 2.00 -2.67
N LYS A 95 -1.19 1.83 -3.20
CA LYS A 95 -2.07 2.96 -3.52
C LYS A 95 -2.52 3.67 -2.25
N GLY A 96 -2.51 5.01 -2.28
CA GLY A 96 -2.99 5.86 -1.19
C GLY A 96 -2.07 5.90 0.02
N ARG A 97 -0.79 5.51 -0.13
CA ARG A 97 0.17 5.46 0.97
C ARG A 97 1.45 6.23 0.65
N PRO A 98 2.06 6.88 1.65
CA PRO A 98 3.39 7.44 1.50
C PRO A 98 4.40 6.31 1.28
N TRP A 99 5.37 6.55 0.41
CA TRP A 99 6.39 5.56 0.03
C TRP A 99 7.17 5.03 1.25
N VAL A 100 7.52 5.90 2.21
CA VAL A 100 8.19 5.51 3.45
C VAL A 100 7.37 4.49 4.24
N ALA A 101 6.04 4.61 4.30
CA ALA A 101 5.21 3.62 5.00
C ALA A 101 5.18 2.26 4.29
N VAL A 102 5.30 2.26 2.95
CA VAL A 102 5.46 1.02 2.17
C VAL A 102 6.79 0.35 2.50
N LEU A 103 7.89 1.12 2.51
CA LEU A 103 9.21 0.61 2.87
C LEU A 103 9.24 0.05 4.30
N GLY A 104 8.61 0.74 5.25
CA GLY A 104 8.47 0.28 6.63
C GLY A 104 7.73 -1.07 6.72
N ASP A 105 6.65 -1.25 5.95
CA ASP A 105 5.95 -2.53 5.88
C ASP A 105 6.78 -3.65 5.24
N MET A 106 7.61 -3.31 4.26
CA MET A 106 8.53 -4.28 3.65
C MET A 106 9.59 -4.72 4.66
N ILE A 107 10.24 -3.77 5.35
CA ILE A 107 11.23 -4.05 6.41
C ILE A 107 10.62 -4.90 7.52
N GLU A 108 9.45 -4.52 8.03
CA GLU A 108 8.77 -5.27 9.08
C GLU A 108 8.41 -6.69 8.60
N GLY A 109 8.12 -6.85 7.30
CA GLY A 109 7.99 -8.15 6.66
C GLY A 109 9.21 -9.06 6.88
N VAL A 110 10.43 -8.53 6.73
CA VAL A 110 11.67 -9.31 6.98
C VAL A 110 11.76 -9.72 8.45
N VAL A 111 11.49 -8.78 9.36
CA VAL A 111 11.56 -9.02 10.82
C VAL A 111 10.57 -10.12 11.23
N VAL A 112 9.30 -9.98 10.85
CA VAL A 112 8.24 -10.92 11.24
C VAL A 112 8.46 -12.28 10.60
N VAL A 113 8.87 -12.35 9.32
CA VAL A 113 9.19 -13.62 8.66
C VAL A 113 10.26 -14.39 9.44
N ASN A 114 11.29 -13.70 9.90
CA ASN A 114 12.41 -14.30 10.62
C ASN A 114 12.20 -14.39 12.15
N ARG A 115 11.03 -13.97 12.66
CA ARG A 115 10.66 -14.03 14.09
C ARG A 115 11.70 -13.36 15.00
N LEU A 116 12.30 -12.27 14.55
CA LEU A 116 13.31 -11.58 15.34
C LEU A 116 12.64 -10.81 16.49
N ALA A 117 13.28 -10.86 17.66
CA ALA A 117 12.91 -10.09 18.84
C ALA A 117 13.96 -8.99 19.10
N PRO A 118 13.63 -7.96 19.91
CA PRO A 118 14.62 -7.01 20.42
C PRO A 118 15.78 -7.74 21.12
N PRO A 119 17.03 -7.25 21.01
CA PRO A 119 17.46 -6.07 20.26
C PRO A 119 17.77 -6.36 18.78
N HIS A 120 17.68 -7.62 18.33
CA HIS A 120 18.04 -8.02 16.96
C HIS A 120 17.11 -7.41 15.92
N ALA A 121 15.81 -7.35 16.23
CA ALA A 121 14.81 -6.73 15.36
C ALA A 121 15.14 -5.24 15.11
N ASP A 122 15.54 -4.50 16.16
CA ASP A 122 15.80 -3.06 16.07
C ASP A 122 17.07 -2.77 15.28
N ARG A 123 18.13 -3.53 15.52
CA ARG A 123 19.36 -3.47 14.71
C ARG A 123 19.07 -3.72 13.24
N LEU A 124 18.31 -4.77 12.92
CA LEU A 124 17.98 -5.08 11.54
C LEU A 124 17.15 -3.97 10.88
N ARG A 125 16.18 -3.38 11.60
CA ARG A 125 15.39 -2.25 11.05
C ARG A 125 16.31 -1.09 10.67
N THR A 126 17.21 -0.69 11.58
CA THR A 126 18.18 0.39 11.32
C THR A 126 19.06 0.08 10.10
N GLU A 127 19.61 -1.14 10.02
CA GLU A 127 20.45 -1.55 8.90
C GLU A 127 19.71 -1.56 7.56
N LEU A 128 18.46 -2.04 7.54
CA LEU A 128 17.67 -2.10 6.31
C LEU A 128 17.20 -0.72 5.84
N TRP A 129 16.87 0.18 6.78
CA TRP A 129 16.62 1.58 6.46
C TRP A 129 17.85 2.27 5.86
N SER A 130 19.01 2.08 6.49
CA SER A 130 20.28 2.58 5.97
C SER A 130 20.60 2.03 4.57
N ALA A 131 20.38 0.72 4.35
CA ALA A 131 20.62 0.09 3.05
C ALA A 131 19.72 0.66 1.93
N LEU A 132 18.48 1.06 2.26
CA LEU A 132 17.58 1.72 1.31
C LEU A 132 17.97 3.17 1.00
N GLY A 133 18.96 3.74 1.71
CA GLY A 133 19.39 5.12 1.55
C GLY A 133 18.36 6.14 2.05
N VAL A 134 17.42 5.73 2.89
CA VAL A 134 16.44 6.63 3.52
C VAL A 134 17.00 7.04 4.86
N ASP A 135 17.56 8.26 4.92
CA ASP A 135 17.98 8.84 6.18
C ASP A 135 16.74 9.40 6.91
N VAL A 136 16.35 8.76 8.01
CA VAL A 136 15.12 9.07 8.76
C VAL A 136 15.28 10.38 9.58
N GLN A 137 16.42 11.05 9.47
CA GLN A 137 16.80 12.24 10.25
C GLN A 137 16.01 13.52 9.88
N GLY A 138 15.10 13.49 8.91
CA GLY A 138 14.35 14.67 8.44
C GLY A 138 13.03 14.99 9.14
N GLU A 139 12.42 14.07 9.90
CA GLU A 139 11.07 14.28 10.47
C GLU A 139 11.04 14.65 11.96
N VAL A 140 12.06 14.27 12.74
CA VAL A 140 12.05 14.48 14.21
C VAL A 140 12.32 15.95 14.57
N ALA A 141 12.95 16.72 13.69
CA ALA A 141 13.29 18.13 13.93
C ALA A 141 12.12 19.12 13.75
N LYS A 142 10.89 18.65 13.46
CA LYS A 142 9.72 19.52 13.24
C LYS A 142 8.60 19.36 14.27
N VAL A 143 8.81 18.55 15.31
CA VAL A 143 7.85 18.35 16.41
C VAL A 143 8.40 18.86 17.75
N ALA A 144 9.58 19.48 17.77
CA ALA A 144 10.20 20.09 18.94
C ALA A 144 10.15 21.62 18.86
#